data_AF-A0A1D2AHN3-F1
#
_entry.id   AF-A0A1D2AHN3-F1
#
_cell.length_a   1.000
_cell.length_b   1.000
_cell.length_c   1.000
_cell.angle_alpha   90.00
_cell.angle_beta   90.00
_cell.angle_gamma   90.00
#
_symmetry.space_group_name_H-M   'P 1'
#
loop_
_entity.id
_entity.type
_entity.pdbx_description
1 polymer ?
#
loop_
_entity_poly.entity_id
_entity_poly.type
_entity_poly.pdbx_seq_one_letter_code
_entity_poly.pdbx_strand_id
1 'polypeptide(L)'
;DDEAMGPHLVKHGDGVKDIAFSVEDLGAIVKRAKERGATVVHDIWEETDACGTVRFATVQTCGDTTHTFVEHGNYNGLFLPGYKKHPSRDRSYEKLPNTGLNFVDHCVLNQPDLEMVSAANWYEKSLVFHRFWSVDDKQIHTEYSALRSIVVTNYEETIKMPINEPASGKRKSQIQEYVDYYGGPGVQHIALNSSDIIASITALRERGMEFLDTPDAYYTQLREKLKTAKITVTEDLNTLQKLKILIDYDDDGYLLQIFTKNMQDRPTLFLEV
;
A
#
# COMPACT_ATOMS: atom_id res chain seq x y z
N ASP A 1 20.70 4.31 -16.75
CA ASP A 1 19.48 3.63 -16.28
C ASP A 1 19.59 2.12 -16.15
N ASP A 2 20.15 1.38 -17.11
CA ASP A 2 20.29 -0.09 -16.99
C ASP A 2 21.11 -0.56 -15.78
N GLU A 3 22.12 0.22 -15.36
CA GLU A 3 22.96 -0.10 -14.20
C GLU A 3 22.21 -0.12 -12.86
N ALA A 4 21.10 0.62 -12.73
CA ALA A 4 20.29 0.64 -11.51
C ALA A 4 19.06 -0.29 -11.60
N MET A 5 18.40 -0.32 -12.76
CA MET A 5 17.17 -1.09 -12.96
C MET A 5 17.44 -2.59 -13.11
N GLY A 6 18.54 -2.97 -13.77
CA GLY A 6 18.92 -4.38 -13.95
C GLY A 6 19.10 -5.12 -12.62
N PRO A 7 19.95 -4.62 -11.70
CA PRO A 7 20.13 -5.24 -10.38
C PRO A 7 18.84 -5.29 -9.55
N HIS A 8 18.00 -4.25 -9.60
CA HIS A 8 16.71 -4.25 -8.90
C HIS A 8 15.81 -5.37 -9.41
N LEU A 9 15.65 -5.49 -10.74
CA LEU A 9 14.83 -6.53 -11.36
C LEU A 9 15.35 -7.94 -11.05
N VAL A 10 16.67 -8.15 -11.08
CA VAL A 10 17.28 -9.45 -10.74
C VAL A 10 16.98 -9.83 -9.28
N LYS A 11 17.15 -8.89 -8.36
CA LYS A 11 16.96 -9.10 -6.93
C LYS A 11 15.49 -9.31 -6.58
N HIS A 12 14.62 -8.39 -6.98
CA HIS A 12 13.24 -8.31 -6.53
C HIS A 12 12.21 -8.98 -7.45
N GLY A 13 12.52 -9.10 -8.74
CA GLY A 13 11.51 -9.25 -9.78
C GLY A 13 10.75 -7.95 -10.00
N ASP A 14 9.55 -8.05 -10.57
CA ASP A 14 8.64 -6.91 -10.68
C ASP A 14 8.14 -6.51 -9.29
N GLY A 15 8.24 -5.22 -8.96
CA GLY A 15 7.90 -4.70 -7.64
C GLY A 15 7.94 -3.18 -7.58
N VAL A 16 7.46 -2.63 -6.47
CA VAL A 16 7.41 -1.18 -6.26
C VAL A 16 8.81 -0.64 -5.98
N LYS A 17 9.24 0.36 -6.77
CA LYS A 17 10.51 1.06 -6.59
C LYS A 17 10.38 2.35 -5.78
N ASP A 18 9.32 3.12 -6.04
CA ASP A 18 9.11 4.44 -5.44
C ASP A 18 7.65 4.60 -5.04
N ILE A 19 7.41 5.27 -3.92
CA ILE A 19 6.09 5.77 -3.53
C ILE A 19 6.15 7.29 -3.48
N ALA A 20 5.55 7.94 -4.46
CA ALA A 20 5.59 9.39 -4.57
C ALA A 20 4.54 10.06 -3.70
N PHE A 21 4.89 11.18 -3.06
CA PHE A 21 3.97 12.00 -2.27
C PHE A 21 3.82 13.38 -2.90
N SER A 22 2.57 13.81 -3.11
CA SER A 22 2.32 15.21 -3.41
C SER A 22 2.50 16.03 -2.14
N VAL A 23 3.30 17.10 -2.20
CA VAL A 23 3.68 17.87 -1.02
C VAL A 23 3.53 19.39 -1.24
N GLU A 24 3.45 20.11 -0.13
CA GLU A 24 3.58 21.57 -0.06
C GLU A 24 4.86 21.92 0.70
N ASP A 25 5.58 22.95 0.23
CA ASP A 25 6.88 23.39 0.76
C ASP A 25 7.95 22.27 0.77
N LEU A 26 8.29 21.83 -0.44
CA LEU A 26 9.35 20.84 -0.67
C LEU A 26 10.68 21.24 -0.02
N GLY A 27 10.97 22.54 0.03
CA GLY A 27 12.18 23.08 0.63
C GLY A 27 12.28 22.78 2.12
N ALA A 28 11.21 23.03 2.86
CA ALA A 28 11.13 22.72 4.29
C ALA A 28 11.22 21.22 4.56
N ILE A 29 10.50 20.39 3.78
CA ILE A 29 10.48 18.93 3.96
C ILE A 29 11.88 18.34 3.74
N VAL A 30 12.54 18.66 2.64
CA VAL A 30 13.88 18.13 2.32
C VAL A 30 14.92 18.62 3.33
N LYS A 31 14.86 19.91 3.72
CA LYS A 31 15.75 20.45 4.76
C LYS A 31 15.59 19.68 6.06
N ARG A 32 14.35 19.45 6.50
CA ARG A 32 14.06 18.72 7.73
C ARG A 32 14.53 17.26 7.66
N ALA A 33 14.27 16.58 6.55
CA ALA A 33 14.70 15.21 6.32
C ALA A 33 16.23 15.09 6.41
N LYS A 34 16.99 16.00 5.77
CA LYS A 34 18.46 16.07 5.85
C LYS A 34 18.95 16.29 7.29
N GLU A 35 18.40 17.28 8.00
CA GLU A 35 18.76 17.55 9.41
C GLU A 35 18.52 16.34 10.33
N ARG A 36 17.56 15.50 9.96
CA ARG A 36 17.17 14.30 10.71
C ARG A 36 17.88 13.03 10.25
N GLY A 37 18.75 13.14 9.24
CA GLY A 37 19.63 12.07 8.77
C GLY A 37 19.02 11.16 7.71
N ALA A 38 17.97 11.59 7.01
CA ALA A 38 17.48 10.88 5.84
C ALA A 38 18.52 10.96 4.70
N THR A 39 18.73 9.84 4.01
CA THR A 39 19.59 9.80 2.84
C THR A 39 18.84 10.37 1.65
N VAL A 40 19.37 11.47 1.08
CA VAL A 40 18.82 12.09 -0.13
C VAL A 40 19.45 11.43 -1.34
N VAL A 41 18.62 10.79 -2.15
CA VAL A 41 19.02 10.09 -3.39
C VAL A 41 19.18 11.09 -4.51
N HIS A 42 18.24 12.03 -4.62
CA HIS A 42 18.30 13.15 -5.55
C HIS A 42 17.83 14.42 -4.84
N ASP A 43 18.71 15.42 -4.74
CA ASP A 43 18.37 16.70 -4.12
C ASP A 43 17.35 17.47 -4.97
N ILE A 44 16.80 18.57 -4.46
CA ILE A 44 15.73 19.31 -5.12
C ILE A 44 16.11 19.65 -6.56
N TRP A 45 15.28 19.23 -7.50
CA TRP A 45 15.36 19.61 -8.91
C TRP A 45 14.01 20.07 -9.43
N GLU A 46 14.03 20.69 -10.60
CA GLU A 46 12.82 21.18 -11.25
C GLU A 46 12.77 20.65 -12.67
N GLU A 47 11.57 20.32 -13.13
CA GLU A 47 11.30 20.04 -14.53
C GLU A 47 10.21 20.98 -15.04
N THR A 48 10.37 21.45 -16.27
CA THR A 48 9.48 22.45 -16.86
C THR A 48 9.05 22.01 -18.25
N ASP A 49 7.78 22.19 -18.55
CA ASP A 49 7.25 22.14 -19.91
C ASP A 49 6.24 23.28 -20.16
N ALA A 50 5.46 23.18 -21.25
CA ALA A 50 4.48 24.20 -21.61
C ALA A 50 3.35 24.40 -20.58
N CYS A 51 3.14 23.45 -19.66
CA CYS A 51 2.11 23.44 -18.64
C CYS A 51 2.62 23.94 -17.27
N GLY A 52 3.89 24.35 -17.16
CA GLY A 52 4.48 24.94 -15.96
C GLY A 52 5.71 24.18 -15.46
N THR A 53 6.03 24.36 -14.20
CA THR A 53 7.18 23.74 -13.52
C THR A 53 6.72 22.90 -12.35
N VAL A 54 7.30 21.71 -12.20
CA VAL A 54 7.14 20.84 -11.03
C VAL A 54 8.49 20.68 -10.34
N ARG A 55 8.51 20.71 -9.01
CA ARG A 55 9.71 20.51 -8.21
C ARG A 55 9.67 19.13 -7.57
N PHE A 56 10.83 18.49 -7.51
CA PHE A 56 10.97 17.13 -7.01
C PHE A 56 12.15 17.00 -6.06
N ALA A 57 12.09 16.02 -5.17
CA ALA A 57 13.26 15.51 -4.45
C ALA A 57 13.02 14.04 -4.09
N THR A 58 14.07 13.23 -4.04
CA THR A 58 13.96 11.80 -3.74
C THR A 58 14.79 11.43 -2.52
N VAL A 59 14.18 10.71 -1.58
CA VAL A 59 14.83 10.19 -0.37
C VAL A 59 14.72 8.67 -0.29
N GLN A 60 15.72 8.06 0.32
CA GLN A 60 15.77 6.62 0.57
C GLN A 60 14.97 6.27 1.83
N THR A 61 14.07 5.29 1.75
CA THR A 61 13.41 4.67 2.92
C THR A 61 13.95 3.24 3.11
N CYS A 62 13.12 2.27 3.49
CA CYS A 62 13.50 0.87 3.68
C CYS A 62 13.98 0.19 2.37
N GLY A 63 15.01 -0.65 2.50
CA GLY A 63 15.53 -1.46 1.41
C GLY A 63 15.98 -0.63 0.22
N ASP A 64 15.47 -0.99 -0.96
CA ASP A 64 15.70 -0.28 -2.20
C ASP A 64 14.53 0.65 -2.56
N THR A 65 13.52 0.80 -1.69
CA THR A 65 12.34 1.64 -1.93
C THR A 65 12.66 3.12 -1.66
N THR A 66 12.23 4.01 -2.55
CA THR A 66 12.38 5.47 -2.38
C THR A 66 11.04 6.17 -2.18
N HIS A 67 11.10 7.41 -1.69
CA HIS A 67 10.01 8.36 -1.79
C HIS A 67 10.42 9.54 -2.65
N THR A 68 9.64 9.82 -3.69
CA THR A 68 9.76 11.04 -4.47
C THR A 68 8.70 12.04 -4.03
N PHE A 69 9.14 13.17 -3.49
CA PHE A 69 8.26 14.29 -3.18
C PHE A 69 7.99 15.08 -4.46
N VAL A 70 6.73 15.44 -4.70
CA VAL A 70 6.28 16.13 -5.91
C VAL A 70 5.53 17.39 -5.50
N GLU A 71 6.12 18.55 -5.73
CA GLU A 71 5.49 19.86 -5.50
C GLU A 71 5.03 20.44 -6.83
N HIS A 72 3.72 20.34 -7.10
CA HIS A 72 3.11 20.71 -8.38
C HIS A 72 3.04 22.23 -8.61
N GLY A 73 2.97 23.05 -7.55
CA GLY A 73 2.77 24.49 -7.67
C GLY A 73 1.55 24.83 -8.54
N ASN A 74 1.77 25.60 -9.62
CA ASN A 74 0.73 25.99 -10.59
C ASN A 74 0.71 25.11 -11.85
N TYR A 75 1.36 23.95 -11.83
CA TYR A 75 1.41 23.05 -12.98
C TYR A 75 0.02 22.52 -13.35
N ASN A 76 -0.33 22.57 -14.64
CA ASN A 76 -1.66 22.19 -15.13
C ASN A 76 -1.63 21.13 -16.25
N GLY A 77 -0.53 20.39 -16.35
CA GLY A 77 -0.34 19.33 -17.33
C GLY A 77 -1.12 18.05 -16.99
N LEU A 78 -1.07 17.08 -17.90
CA LEU A 78 -1.80 15.81 -17.76
C LEU A 78 -1.32 14.96 -16.57
N PHE A 79 -0.01 14.94 -16.33
CA PHE A 79 0.63 14.17 -15.28
C PHE A 79 1.84 14.94 -14.75
N LEU A 80 3.02 14.76 -15.34
CA LEU A 80 4.27 15.47 -15.00
C LEU A 80 4.98 15.92 -16.28
N PRO A 81 5.92 16.89 -16.21
CA PRO A 81 6.72 17.29 -17.35
C PRO A 81 7.37 16.10 -18.05
N GLY A 82 7.46 16.18 -19.38
CA GLY A 82 8.05 15.10 -20.21
C GLY A 82 7.11 13.94 -20.53
N TYR A 83 6.00 13.77 -19.81
CA TYR A 83 4.97 12.78 -20.14
C TYR A 83 3.95 13.33 -21.12
N LYS A 84 3.53 12.49 -22.08
CA LYS A 84 2.56 12.85 -23.11
C LYS A 84 1.42 11.85 -23.13
N LYS A 85 0.25 12.31 -23.56
CA LYS A 85 -0.89 11.43 -23.81
C LYS A 85 -0.45 10.32 -24.77
N HIS A 86 -0.77 9.07 -24.41
CA HIS A 86 -0.48 7.93 -25.28
C HIS A 86 -1.15 8.14 -26.65
N PRO A 87 -0.44 7.93 -27.77
CA PRO A 87 -0.94 8.27 -29.11
C PRO A 87 -2.12 7.39 -29.54
N SER A 88 -2.23 6.18 -28.98
CA SER A 88 -3.37 5.29 -29.20
C SER A 88 -4.22 5.13 -27.94
N ARG A 89 -5.52 4.94 -28.15
CA ARG A 89 -6.45 4.50 -27.11
C ARG A 89 -6.70 3.01 -27.33
N ASP A 90 -6.29 2.17 -26.39
CA ASP A 90 -6.69 0.77 -26.44
C ASP A 90 -8.21 0.69 -26.19
N ARG A 91 -8.94 0.20 -27.20
CA ARG A 91 -10.40 0.04 -27.14
C ARG A 91 -10.82 -1.26 -26.46
N SER A 92 -9.87 -2.15 -26.14
CA SER A 92 -10.14 -3.41 -25.44
C SER A 92 -10.85 -3.14 -24.10
N TYR A 93 -10.48 -2.05 -23.41
CA TYR A 93 -11.06 -1.65 -22.14
C TYR A 93 -12.47 -1.04 -22.24
N GLU A 94 -12.92 -0.58 -23.41
CA GLU A 94 -14.22 0.11 -23.57
C GLU A 94 -15.41 -0.83 -23.32
N LYS A 95 -15.21 -2.14 -23.48
CA LYS A 95 -16.25 -3.16 -23.23
C LYS A 95 -16.18 -3.77 -21.83
N LEU A 96 -15.15 -3.45 -21.05
CA LEU A 96 -14.98 -4.02 -19.72
C LEU A 96 -15.73 -3.19 -18.67
N PRO A 97 -16.35 -3.81 -17.67
CA PRO A 97 -17.10 -3.10 -16.63
C PRO A 97 -16.18 -2.16 -15.85
N ASN A 98 -16.61 -0.94 -15.53
CA ASN A 98 -15.82 -0.03 -14.71
C ASN A 98 -15.61 -0.64 -13.32
N THR A 99 -14.37 -0.64 -12.82
CA THR A 99 -14.01 -1.23 -11.54
C THR A 99 -14.26 -0.30 -10.36
N GLY A 100 -14.55 0.99 -10.57
CA GLY A 100 -14.92 1.91 -9.47
C GLY A 100 -13.84 2.17 -8.43
N LEU A 101 -12.58 1.82 -8.71
CA LEU A 101 -11.45 2.11 -7.83
C LEU A 101 -11.10 3.60 -7.90
N ASN A 102 -10.87 4.21 -6.74
CA ASN A 102 -10.73 5.66 -6.60
C ASN A 102 -9.27 6.10 -6.46
N PHE A 103 -8.68 5.90 -5.28
CA PHE A 103 -7.36 6.37 -4.91
C PHE A 103 -6.63 5.32 -4.06
N VAL A 104 -5.32 5.47 -3.88
CA VAL A 104 -4.53 4.62 -2.99
C VAL A 104 -4.86 4.96 -1.54
N ASP A 105 -5.44 4.02 -0.80
CA ASP A 105 -5.78 4.20 0.60
C ASP A 105 -4.54 4.12 1.50
N HIS A 106 -3.74 3.07 1.31
CA HIS A 106 -2.49 2.85 2.03
C HIS A 106 -1.54 1.91 1.27
N CYS A 107 -0.26 1.97 1.64
CA CYS A 107 0.78 1.07 1.12
C CYS A 107 1.49 0.38 2.28
N VAL A 108 1.63 -0.94 2.22
CA VAL A 108 2.20 -1.72 3.32
C VAL A 108 3.64 -2.13 3.02
N LEU A 109 4.51 -1.89 4.00
CA LEU A 109 5.93 -2.21 3.93
C LEU A 109 6.27 -3.40 4.81
N ASN A 110 6.78 -4.48 4.21
CA ASN A 110 7.32 -5.60 4.96
C ASN A 110 8.80 -5.37 5.25
N GLN A 111 9.19 -5.65 6.49
CA GLN A 111 10.56 -5.55 6.99
C GLN A 111 11.09 -6.93 7.41
N PRO A 112 12.42 -7.13 7.37
CA PRO A 112 13.07 -8.24 8.07
C PRO A 112 12.74 -8.27 9.57
N ASP A 113 13.08 -9.37 10.22
CA ASP A 113 12.90 -9.52 11.67
C ASP A 113 13.63 -8.41 12.45
N LEU A 114 12.93 -7.83 13.42
CA LEU A 114 13.39 -6.74 14.29
C LEU A 114 13.69 -5.40 13.58
N GLU A 115 13.20 -5.21 12.35
CA GLU A 115 13.39 -3.97 11.58
C GLU A 115 12.12 -3.10 11.46
N MET A 116 10.95 -3.53 11.96
CA MET A 116 9.73 -2.71 11.92
C MET A 116 9.88 -1.41 12.67
N VAL A 117 10.46 -1.45 13.88
CA VAL A 117 10.57 -0.27 14.74
C VAL A 117 11.54 0.75 14.15
N SER A 118 12.66 0.32 13.58
CA SER A 118 13.62 1.24 12.92
C SER A 118 13.00 1.87 11.68
N ALA A 119 12.26 1.09 10.88
CA ALA A 119 11.53 1.60 9.72
C ALA A 119 10.44 2.61 10.11
N ALA A 120 9.62 2.32 11.12
CA ALA A 120 8.62 3.26 11.63
C ALA A 120 9.26 4.55 12.16
N ASN A 121 10.33 4.42 12.96
CA ASN A 121 11.07 5.56 13.48
C ASN A 121 11.67 6.44 12.37
N TRP A 122 11.98 5.88 11.20
CA TRP A 122 12.45 6.67 10.05
C TRP A 122 11.38 7.67 9.59
N TYR A 123 10.12 7.25 9.47
CA TYR A 123 9.01 8.15 9.12
C TYR A 123 8.77 9.21 10.21
N GLU A 124 8.72 8.80 11.47
CA GLU A 124 8.51 9.71 12.61
C GLU A 124 9.61 10.78 12.69
N LYS A 125 10.87 10.37 12.50
CA LYS A 125 12.02 11.25 12.65
C LYS A 125 12.24 12.13 11.43
N SER A 126 12.20 11.54 10.23
CA SER A 126 12.60 12.21 8.99
C SER A 126 11.47 13.02 8.37
N LEU A 127 10.25 12.48 8.39
CA LEU A 127 9.08 13.07 7.74
C LEU A 127 8.06 13.63 8.74
N VAL A 128 8.33 13.51 10.04
CA VAL A 128 7.46 14.02 11.12
C VAL A 128 6.06 13.39 11.07
N PHE A 129 5.99 12.14 10.64
CA PHE A 129 4.78 11.32 10.77
C PHE A 129 4.57 10.95 12.25
N HIS A 130 3.37 10.49 12.59
CA HIS A 130 3.07 9.92 13.91
C HIS A 130 2.58 8.48 13.79
N ARG A 131 2.71 7.72 14.88
CA ARG A 131 2.08 6.39 14.99
C ARG A 131 0.58 6.55 15.11
N PHE A 132 -0.13 5.98 14.17
CA PHE A 132 -1.58 5.95 14.13
C PHE A 132 -2.13 4.76 14.90
N TRP A 133 -1.53 3.59 14.65
CA TRP A 133 -2.01 2.31 15.18
C TRP A 133 -0.84 1.33 15.30
N SER A 134 -0.96 0.35 16.18
CA SER A 134 0.02 -0.72 16.30
C SER A 134 -0.64 -1.99 16.80
N VAL A 135 -0.18 -3.12 16.28
CA VAL A 135 -0.66 -4.44 16.66
C VAL A 135 0.48 -5.39 16.92
N ASP A 136 0.37 -6.14 18.00
CA ASP A 136 1.33 -7.17 18.37
C ASP A 136 0.87 -8.59 17.96
N ASP A 137 1.77 -9.55 18.18
CA ASP A 137 1.57 -10.96 17.84
C ASP A 137 0.48 -11.64 18.68
N LYS A 138 0.04 -11.03 19.79
CA LYS A 138 -1.08 -11.55 20.58
C LYS A 138 -2.43 -11.21 19.94
N GLN A 139 -2.47 -10.16 19.11
CA GLN A 139 -3.67 -9.69 18.44
C GLN A 139 -3.80 -10.22 17.01
N ILE A 140 -2.71 -10.34 16.24
CA ILE A 140 -2.72 -10.94 14.89
C ILE A 140 -1.84 -12.20 14.87
N HIS A 141 -2.49 -13.35 15.06
CA HIS A 141 -1.89 -14.66 14.87
C HIS A 141 -2.89 -15.66 14.31
N THR A 142 -2.38 -16.61 13.52
CA THR A 142 -3.03 -17.89 13.28
C THR A 142 -2.49 -18.92 14.26
N GLU A 143 -3.02 -20.15 14.25
CA GLU A 143 -2.42 -21.25 15.01
C GLU A 143 -0.93 -21.50 14.65
N TYR A 144 -0.51 -21.05 13.46
CA TYR A 144 0.77 -21.38 12.86
C TYR A 144 1.74 -20.21 12.74
N SER A 145 1.28 -18.97 12.58
CA SER A 145 2.13 -17.81 12.31
C SER A 145 1.57 -16.51 12.89
N ALA A 146 2.43 -15.55 13.16
CA ALA A 146 2.05 -14.21 13.63
C ALA A 146 2.83 -13.12 12.87
N LEU A 147 2.40 -11.88 13.06
CA LEU A 147 3.12 -10.68 12.61
C LEU A 147 2.95 -9.56 13.65
N ARG A 148 3.84 -8.57 13.59
CA ARG A 148 3.69 -7.29 14.30
C ARG A 148 3.56 -6.18 13.26
N SER A 149 2.79 -5.15 13.58
CA SER A 149 2.56 -4.03 12.67
C SER A 149 2.57 -2.69 13.41
N ILE A 150 3.18 -1.67 12.81
CA ILE A 150 3.05 -0.26 13.20
C ILE A 150 2.57 0.51 11.98
N VAL A 151 1.47 1.24 12.11
CA VAL A 151 0.99 2.17 11.09
C VAL A 151 1.49 3.56 11.42
N VAL A 152 2.24 4.14 10.50
CA VAL A 152 2.65 5.55 10.56
C VAL A 152 1.82 6.36 9.57
N THR A 153 1.53 7.61 9.93
CA THR A 153 0.69 8.50 9.12
C THR A 153 1.17 9.94 9.19
N ASN A 154 0.89 10.76 8.16
CA ASN A 154 1.15 12.20 8.23
C ASN A 154 0.19 12.88 9.22
N TYR A 155 0.44 14.15 9.55
CA TYR A 155 -0.33 14.89 10.55
C TYR A 155 -1.84 14.91 10.26
N GLU A 156 -2.24 15.10 9.00
CA GLU A 156 -3.64 15.12 8.54
C GLU A 156 -4.23 13.72 8.32
N GLU A 157 -3.44 12.68 8.52
CA GLU A 157 -3.81 11.27 8.41
C GLU A 157 -4.30 10.82 7.02
N THR A 158 -3.85 11.51 5.98
CA THR A 158 -4.18 11.26 4.56
C THR A 158 -3.24 10.26 3.88
N ILE A 159 -2.05 10.02 4.43
CA ILE A 159 -1.06 9.05 3.95
C ILE A 159 -0.83 8.03 5.05
N LYS A 160 -1.27 6.78 4.85
CA LYS A 160 -1.10 5.70 5.82
C LYS A 160 -0.10 4.67 5.31
N MET A 161 0.87 4.33 6.14
CA MET A 161 1.93 3.36 5.82
C MET A 161 2.03 2.31 6.93
N PRO A 162 1.29 1.20 6.84
CA PRO A 162 1.53 0.05 7.71
C PRO A 162 2.91 -0.56 7.46
N ILE A 163 3.62 -0.86 8.53
CA ILE A 163 4.97 -1.44 8.51
C ILE A 163 4.93 -2.72 9.32
N ASN A 164 5.24 -3.84 8.68
CA ASN A 164 5.16 -5.17 9.28
C ASN A 164 6.56 -5.78 9.47
N GLU A 165 6.70 -6.63 10.49
CA GLU A 165 7.81 -7.57 10.63
C GLU A 165 7.30 -8.97 10.99
N PRO A 166 8.07 -10.04 10.71
CA PRO A 166 7.70 -11.37 11.14
C PRO A 166 7.63 -11.47 12.67
N ALA A 167 6.74 -12.34 13.17
CA ALA A 167 6.71 -12.73 14.57
C ALA A 167 6.79 -14.26 14.72
N SER A 168 7.25 -14.70 15.89
CA SER A 168 7.44 -16.11 16.20
C SER A 168 6.13 -16.90 16.09
N GLY A 169 6.18 -18.06 15.44
CA GLY A 169 5.05 -18.98 15.30
C GLY A 169 5.54 -20.42 15.07
N LYS A 170 4.60 -21.39 15.03
CA LYS A 170 4.93 -22.80 14.73
C LYS A 170 5.46 -23.00 13.30
N ARG A 171 5.12 -22.08 12.38
CA ARG A 171 5.55 -22.03 10.98
C ARG A 171 6.10 -20.64 10.66
N LYS A 172 6.85 -20.57 9.57
CA LYS A 172 7.40 -19.34 9.04
C LYS A 172 6.28 -18.31 8.78
N SER A 173 6.50 -17.07 9.22
CA SER A 173 5.58 -15.96 8.96
C SER A 173 5.55 -15.62 7.47
N GLN A 174 4.37 -15.25 6.96
CA GLN A 174 4.19 -14.75 5.60
C GLN A 174 5.07 -13.52 5.31
N ILE A 175 5.39 -12.73 6.34
CA ILE A 175 6.29 -11.57 6.21
C ILE A 175 7.72 -12.04 5.91
N GLN A 176 8.18 -13.11 6.56
CA GLN A 176 9.49 -13.70 6.26
C GLN A 176 9.51 -14.38 4.89
N GLU A 177 8.38 -14.95 4.44
CA GLU A 177 8.28 -15.47 3.07
C GLU A 177 8.46 -14.35 2.04
N TYR A 178 7.76 -13.22 2.22
CA TYR A 178 7.97 -12.04 1.39
C TYR A 178 9.45 -11.62 1.34
N VAL A 179 10.10 -11.46 2.50
CA VAL A 179 11.48 -10.99 2.59
C VAL A 179 12.44 -11.93 1.86
N ASP A 180 12.23 -13.24 1.96
CA ASP A 180 13.06 -14.24 1.29
C ASP A 180 12.93 -14.19 -0.24
N TYR A 181 11.73 -14.03 -0.78
CA TYR A 181 11.49 -13.99 -2.24
C TYR A 181 11.73 -12.61 -2.86
N TYR A 182 11.50 -11.54 -2.09
CA TYR A 182 11.81 -10.17 -2.51
C TYR A 182 13.30 -9.87 -2.35
N GLY A 183 14.01 -10.56 -1.45
CA GLY A 183 15.43 -10.33 -1.19
C GLY A 183 15.70 -9.14 -0.26
N GLY A 184 14.75 -8.78 0.61
CA GLY A 184 14.86 -7.67 1.56
C GLY A 184 13.51 -7.01 1.90
N PRO A 185 13.52 -5.85 2.59
CA PRO A 185 12.32 -5.06 2.83
C PRO A 185 11.77 -4.44 1.54
N GLY A 186 10.46 -4.20 1.52
CA GLY A 186 9.78 -3.61 0.36
C GLY A 186 8.27 -3.51 0.53
N VAL A 187 7.58 -3.03 -0.52
CA VAL A 187 6.12 -2.93 -0.55
C VAL A 187 5.50 -4.31 -0.75
N GLN A 188 4.66 -4.72 0.19
CA GLN A 188 3.91 -5.96 0.12
C GLN A 188 2.61 -5.78 -0.64
N HIS A 189 1.83 -4.76 -0.29
CA HIS A 189 0.58 -4.48 -0.98
C HIS A 189 0.23 -3.01 -1.03
N ILE A 190 -0.64 -2.70 -2.00
CA ILE A 190 -1.22 -1.39 -2.22
C ILE A 190 -2.73 -1.56 -2.13
N ALA A 191 -3.36 -0.85 -1.20
CA ALA A 191 -4.80 -0.84 -1.03
C ALA A 191 -5.44 0.28 -1.85
N LEU A 192 -6.53 -0.05 -2.54
CA LEU A 192 -7.24 0.85 -3.45
C LEU A 192 -8.65 1.09 -2.94
N ASN A 193 -8.95 2.33 -2.58
CA ASN A 193 -10.27 2.71 -2.07
C ASN A 193 -11.38 2.46 -3.11
N SER A 194 -12.52 1.99 -2.63
CA SER A 194 -13.75 1.82 -3.42
C SER A 194 -14.96 2.35 -2.64
N SER A 195 -15.86 3.07 -3.34
CA SER A 195 -17.13 3.53 -2.75
C SER A 195 -18.26 2.49 -2.83
N ASP A 196 -18.08 1.43 -3.62
CA ASP A 196 -18.99 0.28 -3.73
C ASP A 196 -18.16 -0.98 -3.98
N ILE A 197 -17.67 -1.58 -2.88
CA ILE A 197 -16.79 -2.75 -2.98
C ILE A 197 -17.47 -3.95 -3.66
N ILE A 198 -18.80 -4.11 -3.54
CA ILE A 198 -19.52 -5.22 -4.19
C ILE A 198 -19.43 -5.07 -5.71
N ALA A 199 -19.70 -3.87 -6.23
CA ALA A 199 -19.58 -3.58 -7.66
C ALA A 199 -18.12 -3.73 -8.12
N SER A 200 -17.17 -3.18 -7.37
CA SER A 200 -15.74 -3.22 -7.69
C SER A 200 -15.20 -4.64 -7.80
N ILE A 201 -15.46 -5.49 -6.80
CA ILE A 201 -15.00 -6.90 -6.81
C ILE A 201 -15.69 -7.71 -7.89
N THR A 202 -16.98 -7.45 -8.16
CA THR A 202 -17.69 -8.10 -9.27
C THR A 202 -17.03 -7.76 -10.61
N ALA A 203 -16.81 -6.47 -10.88
CA ALA A 203 -16.17 -6.00 -12.11
C ALA A 203 -14.72 -6.49 -12.26
N LEU A 204 -13.96 -6.54 -11.16
CA LEU A 204 -12.58 -7.05 -11.16
C LEU A 204 -12.55 -8.55 -11.47
N ARG A 205 -13.44 -9.36 -10.89
CA ARG A 205 -13.54 -10.80 -11.20
C ARG A 205 -13.98 -11.03 -12.64
N GLU A 206 -14.91 -10.24 -13.18
CA GLU A 206 -15.30 -10.30 -14.61
C GLU A 206 -14.13 -9.98 -15.55
N ARG A 207 -13.19 -9.14 -15.12
CA ARG A 207 -11.94 -8.84 -15.83
C ARG A 207 -10.86 -9.92 -15.65
N GLY A 208 -11.13 -10.96 -14.87
CA GLY A 208 -10.21 -12.07 -14.62
C GLY A 208 -9.28 -11.89 -13.42
N MET A 209 -9.51 -10.88 -12.56
CA MET A 209 -8.72 -10.71 -11.34
C MET A 209 -9.02 -11.85 -10.35
N GLU A 210 -7.96 -12.44 -9.82
CA GLU A 210 -8.05 -13.49 -8.81
C GLU A 210 -7.83 -12.92 -7.41
N PHE A 211 -8.61 -13.41 -6.45
CA PHE A 211 -8.54 -13.01 -5.05
C PHE A 211 -8.28 -14.22 -4.15
N LEU A 212 -7.77 -13.96 -2.95
CA LEU A 212 -7.67 -14.97 -1.91
C LEU A 212 -9.06 -15.50 -1.54
N ASP A 213 -9.11 -16.76 -1.14
CA ASP A 213 -10.35 -17.41 -0.70
C ASP A 213 -10.48 -17.34 0.82
N THR A 214 -11.73 -17.29 1.29
CA THR A 214 -12.08 -17.26 2.71
C THR A 214 -13.07 -18.38 3.02
N PRO A 215 -12.79 -19.25 4.02
CA PRO A 215 -13.68 -20.36 4.38
C PRO A 215 -15.07 -19.87 4.83
N ASP A 216 -16.13 -20.59 4.46
CA ASP A 216 -17.51 -20.22 4.84
C ASP A 216 -17.72 -20.15 6.37
N ALA A 217 -16.93 -20.90 7.13
CA ALA A 217 -16.95 -20.86 8.59
C ALA A 217 -16.67 -19.45 9.17
N TYR A 218 -15.85 -18.64 8.48
CA TYR A 218 -15.61 -17.24 8.88
C TYR A 218 -16.92 -16.45 8.90
N TYR A 219 -17.71 -16.54 7.83
CA TYR A 219 -18.98 -15.79 7.71
C TYR A 219 -20.07 -16.30 8.65
N THR A 220 -20.07 -17.59 8.98
CA THR A 220 -20.96 -18.13 10.02
C THR A 220 -20.61 -17.52 11.38
N GLN A 221 -19.33 -17.47 11.75
CA GLN A 221 -18.89 -16.87 13.02
C GLN A 221 -19.12 -15.36 13.04
N LEU A 222 -18.84 -14.66 11.93
CA LEU A 222 -19.05 -13.22 11.79
C LEU A 222 -20.51 -12.84 12.04
N ARG A 223 -21.47 -13.59 11.46
CA ARG A 223 -22.89 -13.36 11.70
C ARG A 223 -23.28 -13.47 13.18
N GLU A 224 -22.68 -14.39 13.92
CA GLU A 224 -22.91 -14.48 15.37
C GLU A 224 -22.32 -13.27 16.12
N LYS A 225 -21.11 -12.84 15.78
CA LYS A 225 -20.48 -11.67 16.41
C LYS A 225 -21.26 -10.36 16.14
N LEU A 226 -21.78 -10.20 14.92
CA LEU A 226 -22.56 -9.02 14.52
C LEU A 226 -23.89 -8.90 15.26
N LYS A 227 -24.47 -9.99 15.79
CA LYS A 227 -25.70 -9.91 16.61
C LYS A 227 -25.51 -9.07 17.87
N THR A 228 -24.28 -8.96 18.37
CA THR A 228 -23.93 -8.21 19.58
C THR A 228 -23.07 -6.98 19.30
N ALA A 229 -22.75 -6.70 18.03
CA ALA A 229 -21.95 -5.54 17.65
C ALA A 229 -22.78 -4.26 17.76
N LYS A 230 -22.11 -3.13 18.06
CA LYS A 230 -22.76 -1.80 18.09
C LYS A 230 -22.99 -1.22 16.71
N ILE A 231 -22.24 -1.70 15.72
CA ILE A 231 -22.34 -1.28 14.33
C ILE A 231 -23.37 -2.11 13.56
N THR A 232 -23.81 -1.60 12.43
CA THR A 232 -24.66 -2.32 11.48
C THR A 232 -23.98 -2.30 10.12
N VAL A 233 -23.58 -3.48 9.63
CA VAL A 233 -23.11 -3.65 8.26
C VAL A 233 -24.30 -3.45 7.32
N THR A 234 -24.17 -2.54 6.36
CA THR A 234 -25.27 -2.14 5.48
C THR A 234 -25.41 -3.02 4.25
N GLU A 235 -24.32 -3.64 3.82
CA GLU A 235 -24.25 -4.55 2.68
C GLU A 235 -24.87 -5.93 3.00
N ASP A 236 -25.37 -6.61 1.97
CA ASP A 236 -25.89 -7.97 2.10
C ASP A 236 -24.77 -8.97 2.43
N LEU A 237 -24.79 -9.53 3.65
CA LEU A 237 -23.79 -10.48 4.14
C LEU A 237 -23.66 -11.73 3.26
N ASN A 238 -24.73 -12.14 2.57
CA ASN A 238 -24.66 -13.28 1.65
C ASN A 238 -23.85 -12.94 0.39
N THR A 239 -24.01 -11.72 -0.12
CA THR A 239 -23.24 -11.18 -1.23
C THR A 239 -21.76 -11.01 -0.84
N LEU A 240 -21.48 -10.45 0.34
CA LEU A 240 -20.11 -10.35 0.85
C LEU A 240 -19.45 -11.74 0.98
N GLN A 241 -20.17 -12.72 1.51
CA GLN A 241 -19.71 -14.10 1.59
C GLN A 241 -19.45 -14.72 0.20
N LYS A 242 -20.36 -14.51 -0.76
CA LYS A 242 -20.18 -15.01 -2.13
C LYS A 242 -18.93 -14.41 -2.79
N LEU A 243 -18.66 -13.14 -2.54
CA LEU A 243 -17.51 -12.42 -3.11
C LEU A 243 -16.21 -12.62 -2.33
N LYS A 244 -16.27 -13.28 -1.16
CA LYS A 244 -15.15 -13.52 -0.25
C LYS A 244 -14.55 -12.24 0.35
N ILE A 245 -15.40 -11.21 0.54
CA ILE A 245 -15.03 -9.94 1.18
C ILE A 245 -15.01 -10.12 2.69
N LEU A 246 -13.93 -9.67 3.33
CA LEU A 246 -13.77 -9.69 4.79
C LEU A 246 -14.37 -8.44 5.41
N ILE A 247 -14.78 -8.57 6.67
CA ILE A 247 -15.27 -7.46 7.49
C ILE A 247 -14.45 -7.39 8.78
N ASP A 248 -13.91 -6.22 9.05
CA ASP A 248 -13.41 -5.85 10.37
C ASP A 248 -14.21 -4.66 10.92
N TYR A 249 -14.31 -4.52 12.23
CA TYR A 249 -15.10 -3.44 12.82
C TYR A 249 -14.71 -3.12 14.25
N ASP A 250 -14.97 -1.88 14.64
CA ASP A 250 -14.85 -1.39 16.01
C ASP A 250 -16.22 -0.86 16.50
N ASP A 251 -16.18 -0.01 17.54
CA ASP A 251 -17.39 0.59 18.11
C ASP A 251 -17.96 1.75 17.25
N ASP A 252 -17.15 2.33 16.36
CA ASP A 252 -17.46 3.55 15.61
C ASP A 252 -17.71 3.30 14.12
N GLY A 253 -17.26 2.16 13.58
CA GLY A 253 -17.46 1.81 12.18
C GLY A 253 -17.04 0.40 11.81
N TYR A 254 -17.03 0.13 10.51
CA TYR A 254 -16.56 -1.13 9.93
C TYR A 254 -15.79 -0.87 8.65
N LEU A 255 -14.91 -1.82 8.31
CA LEU A 255 -14.09 -1.85 7.11
C LEU A 255 -14.41 -3.12 6.33
N LEU A 256 -14.53 -2.97 5.02
CA LEU A 256 -14.62 -4.07 4.08
C LEU A 256 -13.30 -4.16 3.32
N GLN A 257 -12.73 -5.35 3.21
CA GLN A 257 -11.44 -5.56 2.55
C GLN A 257 -11.37 -6.90 1.84
N ILE A 258 -10.59 -6.98 0.76
CA ILE A 258 -10.23 -8.25 0.12
C ILE A 258 -8.87 -8.14 -0.59
N PHE A 259 -8.10 -9.22 -0.52
CA PHE A 259 -6.77 -9.29 -1.12
C PHE A 259 -6.77 -10.06 -2.43
N THR A 260 -6.06 -9.55 -3.44
CA THR A 260 -5.80 -10.28 -4.67
C THR A 260 -4.85 -11.46 -4.40
N LYS A 261 -4.73 -12.39 -5.35
CA LYS A 261 -3.51 -13.21 -5.42
C LYS A 261 -2.30 -12.32 -5.74
N ASN A 262 -1.11 -12.89 -5.59
CA ASN A 262 0.14 -12.22 -5.96
C ASN A 262 0.11 -11.81 -7.45
N MET A 263 0.67 -10.64 -7.77
CA MET A 263 0.62 -10.05 -9.12
C MET A 263 1.63 -10.64 -10.13
N GLN A 264 2.32 -11.69 -9.72
CA GLN A 264 3.50 -12.30 -10.29
C GLN A 264 3.71 -13.68 -9.62
N ASP A 265 4.67 -14.47 -10.11
CA ASP A 265 4.88 -15.83 -9.59
C ASP A 265 5.53 -15.85 -8.20
N ARG A 266 6.40 -14.88 -7.90
CA ARG A 266 6.99 -14.73 -6.57
C ARG A 266 5.89 -14.34 -5.57
N PRO A 267 5.88 -14.83 -4.33
CA PRO A 267 4.92 -14.40 -3.34
C PRO A 267 5.29 -13.05 -2.70
N THR A 268 5.37 -11.99 -3.51
CA THR A 268 5.74 -10.63 -3.05
C THR A 268 4.59 -9.63 -3.12
N LEU A 269 4.43 -8.86 -4.20
CA LEU A 269 3.39 -7.84 -4.34
C LEU A 269 2.00 -8.43 -4.60
N PHE A 270 1.00 -8.00 -3.84
CA PHE A 270 -0.43 -8.15 -4.15
C PHE A 270 -1.17 -6.82 -3.96
N LEU A 271 -2.47 -6.79 -4.25
CA LEU A 271 -3.31 -5.60 -4.09
C LEU A 271 -4.45 -5.86 -3.11
N GLU A 272 -4.95 -4.79 -2.51
CA GLU A 272 -6.14 -4.79 -1.67
C GLU A 272 -7.18 -3.84 -2.26
N VAL A 273 -8.46 -4.17 -2.05
CA VAL A 273 -9.61 -3.30 -2.32
C VAL A 273 -10.49 -3.25 -1.09
#